data_AF-A0A7S0NA00-F1
#
_entry.id   AF-A0A7S0NA00-F1
#
_cell.length_a   1.000
_cell.length_b   1.000
_cell.length_c   1.000
_cell.angle_alpha   90.00
_cell.angle_beta   90.00
_cell.angle_gamma   90.00
#
_symmetry.space_group_name_H-M   'P 1'
#
loop_
_entity.id
_entity.type
_entity.pdbx_description
1 polymer ?
#
loop_
_entity_poly.entity_id
_entity_poly.type
_entity_poly.pdbx_seq_one_letter_code
_entity_poly.pdbx_strand_id
1 'polypeptide(L)'
;EDAGRLPRMCAAAPSEHYLLSYSEGGQVQVVLHRQARGADLLRAYVHALVFADMLAEAGRSESVARGDALSWIRDHFQAFQAALVASGWDMNRVVLAPGEWRAQWEGDKESTLHSPRHELL
;
A
#
# COMPACT_ATOMS: atom_id res chain seq x y z
N GLU A 1 -2.08 -15.15 -28.60
CA GLU A 1 -2.57 -13.84 -28.15
C GLU A 1 -3.23 -14.06 -26.79
N ASP A 2 -2.46 -13.85 -25.73
CA ASP A 2 -2.95 -13.96 -24.35
C ASP A 2 -3.65 -12.63 -24.05
N ALA A 3 -4.98 -12.65 -23.94
CA ALA A 3 -5.75 -11.48 -23.56
C ALA A 3 -5.37 -11.15 -22.11
N GLY A 4 -4.36 -10.28 -21.98
CA GLY A 4 -3.64 -9.94 -20.75
C GLY A 4 -4.59 -9.73 -19.59
N ARG A 5 -4.63 -10.73 -18.70
CA ARG A 5 -5.43 -10.67 -17.48
C ARG A 5 -4.83 -9.59 -16.59
N LEU A 6 -5.55 -8.48 -16.43
CA LEU A 6 -5.03 -7.30 -15.74
C LEU A 6 -4.66 -7.64 -14.30
N PRO A 7 -3.54 -7.09 -13.79
CA PRO A 7 -3.17 -7.27 -12.40
C PRO A 7 -4.28 -6.71 -11.50
N ARG A 8 -4.63 -7.46 -10.46
CA ARG A 8 -5.63 -7.02 -9.49
C ARG A 8 -4.98 -6.08 -8.51
N MET A 9 -5.67 -5.01 -8.13
CA MET A 9 -5.19 -4.02 -7.18
C MET A 9 -6.11 -3.97 -5.97
N CYS A 10 -5.54 -3.85 -4.77
CA CYS A 10 -6.29 -3.55 -3.57
C CYS A 10 -5.53 -2.54 -2.70
N ALA A 11 -6.27 -1.54 -2.21
CA ALA A 11 -5.80 -0.67 -1.14
C ALA A 11 -5.83 -1.43 0.18
N ALA A 12 -4.88 -1.12 1.07
CA ALA A 12 -4.91 -1.62 2.43
C ALA A 12 -6.02 -0.94 3.25
N ALA A 13 -6.19 0.38 3.12
CA ALA A 13 -7.30 1.15 3.67
C ALA A 13 -7.37 2.54 2.97
N PRO A 14 -8.47 3.30 3.10
CA PRO A 14 -8.62 4.61 2.44
C PRO A 14 -7.54 5.64 2.80
N SER A 15 -6.94 5.53 3.99
CA SER A 15 -5.91 6.45 4.50
C SER A 15 -4.47 6.00 4.20
N GLU A 16 -4.28 4.91 3.46
CA GLU A 16 -2.96 4.30 3.26
C GLU A 16 -2.28 4.85 2.01
N HIS A 17 -0.98 5.12 2.12
CA HIS A 17 -0.17 5.66 1.03
C HIS A 17 0.45 4.56 0.16
N TYR A 18 -0.20 3.39 0.03
CA TYR A 18 0.23 2.31 -0.86
C TYR A 18 -0.95 1.45 -1.34
N LEU A 19 -0.74 0.79 -2.47
CA LEU A 19 -1.60 -0.24 -3.03
C LEU A 19 -0.80 -1.53 -3.18
N LEU A 20 -1.48 -2.67 -3.04
CA LEU A 20 -0.92 -3.97 -3.38
C LEU A 20 -1.50 -4.43 -4.71
N SER A 21 -0.62 -4.86 -5.61
CA SER A 21 -0.98 -5.49 -6.87
C SER A 21 -0.56 -6.95 -6.85
N TYR A 22 -1.40 -7.86 -7.32
CA TYR A 22 -1.06 -9.28 -7.33
C TYR A 22 -1.57 -9.98 -8.59
N SER A 23 -0.92 -11.10 -8.92
CA SER A 23 -1.25 -11.98 -10.03
C SER A 23 -1.46 -13.41 -9.55
N GLU A 24 -2.07 -14.25 -10.39
CA GLU A 24 -2.28 -15.67 -10.09
C GLU A 24 -0.98 -16.46 -9.88
N GLY A 25 0.18 -15.89 -10.23
CA GLY A 25 1.51 -16.44 -9.93
C GLY A 25 1.98 -16.22 -8.49
N GLY A 26 1.13 -15.68 -7.60
CA GLY A 26 1.47 -15.43 -6.19
C GLY A 26 2.43 -14.26 -5.96
N GLN A 27 2.79 -13.53 -7.02
CA GLN A 27 3.63 -12.34 -6.90
C GLN A 27 2.79 -11.18 -6.39
N VAL A 28 3.25 -10.55 -5.31
CA VAL A 28 2.67 -9.32 -4.77
C VAL A 28 3.65 -8.17 -4.99
N GLN A 29 3.18 -7.13 -5.67
CA GLN A 29 3.90 -5.89 -5.94
C GLN A 29 3.33 -4.76 -5.09
N VAL A 30 4.23 -3.89 -4.61
CA VAL A 30 3.87 -2.69 -3.88
C VAL A 30 3.88 -1.50 -4.84
N VAL A 31 2.80 -0.72 -4.84
CA VAL A 31 2.72 0.57 -5.54
C VAL A 31 2.58 1.67 -4.49
N LEU A 32 3.57 2.53 -4.37
CA LEU A 32 3.60 3.59 -3.36
C LEU A 32 2.96 4.88 -3.87
N HIS A 33 2.29 5.60 -2.97
CA HIS A 33 1.82 6.94 -3.26
C HIS A 33 3.00 7.91 -3.30
N ARG A 34 2.88 9.01 -4.07
CA ARG A 34 3.87 10.09 -4.09
C ARG A 34 4.18 10.64 -2.70
N GLN A 35 3.18 10.65 -1.80
CA GLN A 35 3.31 11.15 -0.43
C GLN A 35 3.80 10.09 0.58
N ALA A 36 4.02 8.84 0.16
CA ALA A 36 4.50 7.79 1.05
C ALA A 36 5.84 8.16 1.71
N ARG A 37 5.92 7.96 3.02
CA ARG A 37 7.10 8.14 3.86
C ARG A 37 7.71 6.79 4.24
N GLY A 38 8.82 6.80 4.96
CA GLY A 38 9.52 5.56 5.34
C GLY A 38 8.65 4.57 6.13
N ALA A 39 7.77 5.07 7.00
CA ALA A 39 6.82 4.22 7.72
C ALA A 39 5.78 3.56 6.78
N ASP A 40 5.25 4.30 5.80
CA ASP A 40 4.33 3.77 4.80
C ASP A 40 5.00 2.71 3.94
N LEU A 41 6.27 2.94 3.59
CA LEU A 41 7.06 1.97 2.85
C LEU A 41 7.18 0.65 3.59
N LEU A 42 7.63 0.70 4.85
CA LEU A 42 7.82 -0.52 5.63
C LEU A 42 6.50 -1.26 5.81
N ARG A 43 5.42 -0.52 6.09
CA ARG A 43 4.07 -1.07 6.18
C ARG A 43 3.65 -1.77 4.90
N ALA A 44 3.90 -1.16 3.75
CA ALA A 44 3.56 -1.72 2.45
C ALA A 44 4.31 -3.02 2.17
N TYR A 45 5.62 -3.07 2.42
CA TYR A 45 6.41 -4.29 2.20
C TYR A 45 6.06 -5.40 3.17
N VAL A 46 5.86 -5.09 4.45
CA VAL A 46 5.42 -6.09 5.43
C VAL A 46 4.04 -6.62 5.05
N HIS A 47 3.11 -5.76 4.63
CA HIS A 47 1.79 -6.19 4.16
C HIS A 47 1.91 -7.09 2.93
N ALA A 48 2.74 -6.73 1.95
CA ALA A 48 2.97 -7.55 0.77
C ALA A 48 3.55 -8.93 1.12
N LEU A 49 4.49 -9.00 2.06
CA LEU A 49 5.08 -10.26 2.52
C LEU A 49 4.06 -11.16 3.22
N VAL A 50 3.30 -10.61 4.16
CA VAL A 50 2.26 -11.35 4.88
C VAL A 50 1.17 -11.82 3.91
N PHE A 51 0.78 -10.96 2.96
CA PHE A 51 -0.21 -11.33 1.96
C PHE A 51 0.30 -12.42 1.01
N ALA A 52 1.55 -12.35 0.57
CA ALA A 52 2.17 -13.38 -0.26
C ALA A 52 2.27 -14.74 0.47
N ASP A 53 2.64 -14.72 1.75
CA ASP A 53 2.69 -15.91 2.60
C ASP A 53 1.31 -16.57 2.72
N MET A 54 0.29 -15.78 3.02
CA MET A 54 -1.10 -16.26 3.08
C MET A 54 -1.64 -16.70 1.72
N LEU A 55 -1.22 -16.09 0.60
CA LEU A 55 -1.61 -16.54 -0.73
C LEU A 55 -0.97 -17.89 -1.10
N ALA A 56 0.22 -18.18 -0.56
CA ALA A 56 0.92 -19.43 -0.82
C ALA A 56 0.29 -20.65 -0.12
N GLU A 57 -0.58 -20.44 0.87
CA GLU A 57 -1.30 -21.52 1.55
C GLU A 57 -2.27 -22.25 0.61
N ALA A 58 -2.08 -23.56 0.47
CA ALA A 58 -2.88 -24.39 -0.44
C ALA A 58 -4.37 -24.36 -0.09
N GLY A 59 -5.21 -24.12 -1.10
CA GLY A 59 -6.67 -24.11 -0.96
C GLY A 59 -7.25 -22.82 -0.35
N ARG A 60 -6.40 -21.84 -0.01
CA ARG A 60 -6.85 -20.54 0.47
C ARG A 60 -7.30 -19.67 -0.70
N SER A 61 -8.43 -18.98 -0.54
CA SER A 61 -8.90 -18.02 -1.55
C SER A 61 -8.22 -16.66 -1.40
N GLU A 62 -8.05 -15.94 -2.51
CA GLU A 62 -7.45 -14.60 -2.53
C GLU A 62 -8.15 -13.61 -1.60
N SER A 63 -9.49 -13.66 -1.54
CA SER A 63 -10.26 -12.75 -0.67
C SER A 63 -10.02 -13.04 0.81
N VAL A 64 -9.85 -14.30 1.19
CA VAL A 64 -9.54 -14.70 2.56
C VAL A 64 -8.11 -14.30 2.91
N ALA A 65 -7.14 -14.62 2.04
CA ALA A 65 -5.75 -14.21 2.22
C ALA A 65 -5.61 -12.68 2.39
N ARG A 66 -6.32 -11.90 1.57
CA ARG A 66 -6.34 -10.44 1.67
C ARG A 66 -6.94 -9.95 2.98
N GLY A 67 -8.06 -10.53 3.41
CA GLY A 67 -8.73 -10.15 4.66
C GLY A 67 -7.88 -10.45 5.90
N ASP A 68 -7.21 -11.58 5.90
CA ASP A 68 -6.33 -12.00 6.99
C ASP A 68 -5.05 -11.17 7.02
N ALA A 69 -4.44 -10.88 5.87
CA ALA A 69 -3.24 -10.06 5.79
C ALA A 69 -3.51 -8.62 6.28
N LEU A 70 -4.67 -8.07 5.91
CA LEU A 70 -5.11 -6.77 6.41
C LEU A 70 -5.34 -6.79 7.92
N SER A 71 -5.96 -7.85 8.44
CA SER A 71 -6.18 -8.02 9.88
C SER A 71 -4.84 -8.13 10.62
N TRP A 72 -3.90 -8.90 10.09
CA TRP A 72 -2.56 -9.02 10.66
C TRP A 72 -1.86 -7.67 10.75
N ILE A 73 -1.87 -6.88 9.67
CA ILE A 73 -1.25 -5.55 9.64
C ILE A 73 -1.90 -4.61 10.66
N ARG A 74 -3.23 -4.60 10.75
CA ARG A 74 -3.96 -3.80 11.73
C ARG A 74 -3.54 -4.18 13.16
N ASP A 75 -3.43 -5.47 13.44
CA ASP A 75 -3.31 -5.97 14.81
C ASP A 75 -1.85 -6.04 15.30
N HIS A 76 -0.87 -6.24 14.41
CA HIS A 76 0.52 -6.53 14.78
C HIS A 76 1.51 -5.46 14.33
N PHE A 77 1.22 -4.70 13.27
CA PHE A 77 2.22 -3.81 12.67
C PHE A 77 2.69 -2.71 13.64
N GLN A 78 1.79 -2.19 14.48
CA GLN A 78 2.14 -1.16 15.46
C GLN A 78 3.14 -1.68 16.50
N ALA A 79 2.95 -2.91 17.01
CA ALA A 79 3.88 -3.52 17.95
C ALA A 79 5.23 -3.82 17.30
N PHE A 80 5.22 -4.31 16.06
CA PHE A 80 6.42 -4.51 15.25
C PHE A 80 7.19 -3.19 15.03
N GLN A 81 6.50 -2.12 14.65
CA GLN A 81 7.09 -0.79 14.49
C GLN A 81 7.72 -0.29 15.78
N ALA A 82 7.04 -0.44 16.92
CA ALA A 82 7.58 -0.04 18.22
C ALA A 82 8.86 -0.81 18.57
N ALA A 83 8.91 -2.11 18.28
CA ALA A 83 10.11 -2.92 18.50
C ALA A 83 11.30 -2.50 17.64
N LEU A 84 11.07 -2.13 16.36
CA LEU A 84 12.12 -1.59 15.49
C LEU A 84 12.69 -0.28 16.03
N VAL A 85 11.82 0.66 16.42
CA VAL A 85 12.25 1.94 16.99
C VAL A 85 13.03 1.72 18.29
N ALA A 86 12.56 0.84 19.17
CA ALA A 86 13.27 0.47 20.39
C ALA A 86 14.65 -0.16 20.11
N SER A 87 14.80 -0.81 18.96
CA SER A 87 16.06 -1.38 18.47
C SER A 87 16.95 -0.37 17.74
N GLY A 88 16.59 0.92 17.76
CA GLY A 88 17.38 2.01 17.17
C GLY A 88 17.13 2.27 15.68
N TRP A 89 16.08 1.70 15.08
CA TRP A 89 15.75 1.97 13.68
C TRP A 89 15.08 3.33 13.51
N ASP A 90 15.57 4.14 12.58
CA ASP A 90 14.93 5.39 12.16
C ASP A 90 13.96 5.13 11.01
N MET A 91 12.67 5.06 11.35
CA MET A 91 11.57 4.82 10.42
C MET A 91 11.35 5.94 9.40
N ASN A 92 11.95 7.12 9.60
CA ASN A 92 11.89 8.23 8.64
C ASN A 92 13.05 8.19 7.64
N ARG A 93 14.09 7.39 7.90
CA ARG A 93 15.27 7.23 7.05
C ARG A 93 15.29 5.90 6.32
N VAL A 94 14.12 5.43 5.88
CA VAL A 94 14.08 4.31 4.95
C VAL A 94 14.50 4.83 3.58
N VAL A 95 15.75 4.56 3.21
CA VAL A 95 16.33 4.98 1.93
C VAL A 95 15.70 4.16 0.83
N LEU A 96 14.92 4.81 -0.03
CA LEU A 96 14.54 4.22 -1.31
C LEU A 96 15.69 4.39 -2.26
N ALA A 97 16.00 3.35 -3.02
CA ALA A 97 16.90 3.51 -4.14
C ALA A 97 16.31 4.56 -5.10
N PRO A 98 17.12 5.47 -5.66
CA PRO A 98 16.66 6.34 -6.72
C PRO A 98 16.22 5.47 -7.91
N GLY A 99 14.90 5.32 -8.09
CA GLY A 99 14.32 4.41 -9.09
C GLY A 99 13.01 3.73 -8.66
N GLU A 100 12.59 3.83 -7.41
CA GLU A 100 11.27 3.33 -7.01
C GLU A 100 10.13 4.17 -7.60
N TRP A 101 9.25 3.50 -8.34
CA TRP A 101 8.11 4.12 -8.99
C TRP A 101 7.06 4.48 -7.94
N ARG A 102 6.76 5.78 -7.82
CA ARG A 102 5.64 6.28 -7.03
C ARG A 102 4.52 6.71 -7.96
N ALA A 103 3.30 6.33 -7.63
CA ALA A 103 2.10 6.78 -8.33
C ALA A 103 1.42 7.90 -7.54
N GLN A 104 0.68 8.75 -8.25
CA GLN A 104 -0.23 9.71 -7.64
C GLN A 104 -1.65 9.26 -7.96
N TRP A 105 -2.46 9.08 -6.94
CA TRP A 105 -3.90 8.87 -7.09
C TRP A 105 -4.62 9.91 -6.24
N GLU A 106 -5.71 10.46 -6.77
CA GLU A 106 -6.54 11.41 -6.04
C GLU A 106 -7.56 10.59 -5.21
N GLY A 107 -7.45 10.65 -3.88
CA GLY A 107 -8.45 10.13 -2.94
C GLY A 107 -9.18 11.31 -2.31
N ASP A 108 -10.51 11.35 -2.46
CA ASP A 108 -11.46 12.40 -2.05
C ASP A 108 -10.85 13.75 -1.67
N LYS A 109 -10.72 14.61 -2.69
CA LYS A 109 -10.76 16.06 -2.46
C LYS A 109 -12.15 16.36 -1.94
N GLU A 110 -12.30 16.52 -0.62
CA GLU A 110 -13.37 17.35 -0.12
C GLU A 110 -13.19 18.72 -0.78
N SER A 111 -14.17 19.00 -1.64
CA SER A 111 -14.28 20.14 -2.53
C SER A 111 -13.86 21.44 -1.86
N THR A 112 -12.61 21.83 -2.07
CA THR A 112 -12.10 23.13 -1.68
C THR A 112 -11.30 23.68 -2.85
N LEU A 113 -12.00 24.39 -3.75
CA LEU A 113 -11.91 25.85 -3.85
C LEU A 113 -12.27 26.34 -5.26
N HIS A 114 -13.12 27.38 -5.25
CA HIS A 114 -13.09 28.55 -6.14
C HIS A 114 -13.69 28.41 -7.54
N SER A 115 -14.99 28.68 -7.60
CA SER A 115 -15.59 29.39 -8.73
C SER A 115 -14.92 30.78 -8.84
N PRO A 116 -14.27 31.13 -9.96
CA PRO A 116 -13.89 32.52 -10.20
C PRO A 116 -15.17 33.29 -10.49
N ARG A 117 -15.53 34.19 -9.57
CA ARG A 117 -16.47 35.27 -9.86
C ARG A 117 -15.95 36.01 -11.09
N HIS A 118 -16.69 35.95 -12.19
CA HIS A 118 -16.59 36.94 -13.25
C HIS A 118 -16.92 38.30 -12.64
N GLU A 119 -15.89 39.12 -12.39
CA GLU A 119 -16.07 40.56 -12.32
C GLU A 119 -16.17 41.06 -13.76
N LEU A 120 -17.37 41.48 -14.14
CA LEU A 120 -17.63 42.27 -15.33
C LEU A 120 -17.30 43.73 -14.99
N LEU A 121 -16.30 44.28 -15.66
CA LEU A 121 -16.19 45.69 -16.02
C LEU A 121 -16.04 45.76 -17.55
#